data_AF-A0A381VC11-F1
#
_entry.id   AF-A0A381VC11-F1
#
_cell.length_a   1.000
_cell.length_b   1.000
_cell.length_c   1.000
_cell.angle_alpha   90.00
_cell.angle_beta   90.00
_cell.angle_gamma   90.00
#
_symmetry.space_group_name_H-M   'P 1'
#
loop_
_entity.id
_entity.type
_entity.pdbx_description
1 polymer ?
#
loop_
_entity_poly.entity_id
_entity_poly.type
_entity_poly.pdbx_seq_one_letter_code
_entity_poly.pdbx_strand_id
1 'polypeptide(L)'
;MFSQGDYVGARDWFQLSIDKDSTYMDGYCGMGWSNGKLGYADTAYQYLHLGKDMTYDDIRFPNQVNLPIEFTAGLVFASSAIGNDSLTIAHSQEFDFKQTQIQVDLGDGSYRWTLKYVLFTSLEYDSKIDAQDVRLAWSMAQYNTSQFAECVSNIRIIRDDADISGVFEPDISTVQGRNKIAKELEKLQLLLSS
;
A
#
# COMPACT_ATOMS: atom_id res chain seq x y z
N MET A 1 17.10 -7.16 -11.42
CA MET A 1 16.74 -5.83 -11.96
C MET A 1 16.00 -5.03 -10.92
N PHE A 2 14.72 -5.31 -10.64
CA PHE A 2 13.95 -4.56 -9.64
C PHE A 2 14.60 -4.59 -8.25
N SER A 3 14.98 -5.78 -7.77
CA SER A 3 15.65 -5.99 -6.49
C SER A 3 17.08 -5.43 -6.39
N GLN A 4 17.62 -4.93 -7.50
CA GLN A 4 18.95 -4.33 -7.56
C GLN A 4 18.86 -2.81 -7.67
N GLY A 5 17.66 -2.23 -7.57
CA GLY A 5 17.40 -0.80 -7.77
C GLY A 5 17.38 -0.37 -9.24
N ASP A 6 17.52 -1.30 -10.19
CA ASP A 6 17.39 -1.01 -11.62
C ASP A 6 15.91 -1.05 -12.04
N TYR A 7 15.21 0.02 -11.69
CA TYR A 7 13.77 0.16 -11.97
C TYR A 7 13.48 0.41 -13.45
N VAL A 8 14.42 0.97 -14.21
CA VAL A 8 14.28 1.15 -15.67
C VAL A 8 14.35 -0.21 -16.36
N GLY A 9 15.39 -1.00 -16.07
CA GLY A 9 15.52 -2.35 -16.62
C GLY A 9 14.39 -3.28 -16.18
N ALA A 10 13.93 -3.16 -14.93
CA ALA A 10 12.77 -3.90 -14.45
C ALA A 10 11.50 -3.56 -15.22
N ARG A 11 11.18 -2.27 -15.38
CA ARG A 11 10.04 -1.80 -16.18
C ARG A 11 10.11 -2.37 -17.60
N ASP A 12 11.25 -2.26 -18.26
CA ASP A 12 11.40 -2.74 -19.64
C ASP A 12 11.21 -4.26 -19.73
N TRP A 13 11.68 -5.02 -18.72
CA TRP A 13 11.46 -6.47 -18.63
C TRP A 13 9.97 -6.83 -18.44
N PHE A 14 9.27 -6.11 -17.57
CA PHE A 14 7.84 -6.35 -17.35
C PHE A 14 6.99 -5.95 -18.56
N GLN A 15 7.35 -4.88 -19.28
CA GLN A 15 6.69 -4.52 -20.53
C GLN A 15 6.84 -5.64 -21.56
N LEU A 16 8.04 -6.23 -21.70
CA LEU A 16 8.25 -7.39 -22.57
C LEU A 16 7.42 -8.62 -22.14
N SER A 17 7.12 -8.78 -20.84
CA SER A 17 6.22 -9.82 -20.36
C SER A 17 4.79 -9.58 -20.83
N ILE A 18 4.27 -8.36 -20.65
CA ILE A 18 2.93 -7.96 -21.12
C ILE A 18 2.81 -8.09 -22.63
N ASP A 19 3.83 -7.68 -23.38
CA ASP A 19 3.84 -7.76 -24.85
C ASP A 19 3.82 -9.22 -25.35
N LYS A 20 4.40 -10.15 -24.59
CA LYS A 20 4.35 -11.59 -24.90
C LYS A 20 3.01 -12.21 -24.53
N ASP A 21 2.47 -11.84 -23.37
CA ASP A 21 1.18 -12.32 -22.88
C ASP A 21 0.55 -11.29 -21.95
N SER A 22 -0.45 -10.58 -22.45
CA SER A 22 -1.12 -9.51 -21.71
C SER A 22 -2.21 -10.00 -20.76
N THR A 23 -2.37 -11.32 -20.60
CA THR A 23 -3.44 -11.92 -19.79
C THR A 23 -3.08 -12.08 -18.32
N TYR A 24 -1.78 -12.08 -17.99
CA TYR A 24 -1.28 -12.34 -16.64
C TYR A 24 -0.99 -11.06 -15.86
N MET A 25 -1.31 -11.08 -14.57
CA MET A 25 -1.21 -9.91 -13.71
C MET A 25 0.23 -9.53 -13.32
N ASP A 26 1.18 -10.46 -13.32
CA ASP A 26 2.57 -10.25 -12.87
C ASP A 26 3.29 -9.13 -13.63
N GLY A 27 3.14 -9.10 -14.97
CA GLY A 27 3.68 -8.05 -15.82
C GLY A 27 3.16 -6.66 -15.45
N TYR A 28 1.84 -6.54 -15.21
CA TYR A 28 1.22 -5.27 -14.83
C TYR A 28 1.62 -4.83 -13.42
N CYS A 29 1.72 -5.77 -12.47
CA CYS A 29 2.18 -5.47 -11.11
C CYS A 29 3.60 -4.88 -11.15
N GLY A 30 4.50 -5.55 -11.86
CA GLY A 30 5.89 -5.10 -12.04
C GLY A 30 6.00 -3.75 -12.75
N MET A 31 5.16 -3.50 -13.77
CA MET A 31 5.07 -2.18 -14.41
C MET A 31 4.61 -1.10 -13.43
N GLY A 32 3.59 -1.39 -12.64
CA GLY A 32 3.08 -0.50 -11.59
C GLY A 32 4.17 -0.07 -10.62
N TRP A 33 4.82 -1.03 -9.99
CA TRP A 33 5.86 -0.79 -8.99
C TRP A 33 7.10 -0.11 -9.55
N SER A 34 7.53 -0.52 -10.76
CA SER A 34 8.70 0.08 -11.39
C SER A 34 8.46 1.54 -11.75
N ASN A 35 7.29 1.88 -12.31
CA ASN A 35 6.93 3.27 -12.59
C ASN A 35 6.75 4.09 -11.30
N GLY A 36 6.19 3.49 -10.24
CA GLY A 36 6.06 4.14 -8.93
C GLY A 36 7.42 4.56 -8.36
N LYS A 37 8.40 3.64 -8.37
CA LYS A 37 9.77 3.93 -7.92
C LYS A 37 10.50 4.96 -8.80
N LEU A 38 10.14 5.07 -10.07
CA LEU A 38 10.65 6.08 -11.00
C LEU A 38 9.95 7.45 -10.87
N GLY A 39 8.92 7.57 -10.03
CA GLY A 39 8.15 8.80 -9.84
C GLY A 39 7.04 9.03 -10.87
N TYR A 40 6.74 8.05 -11.72
CA TYR A 40 5.65 8.13 -12.71
C TYR A 40 4.33 7.64 -12.12
N ALA A 41 3.77 8.41 -11.17
CA ALA A 41 2.60 8.00 -10.39
C ALA A 41 1.36 7.69 -11.24
N ASP A 42 1.03 8.52 -12.24
CA ASP A 42 -0.10 8.28 -13.14
C ASP A 42 0.06 6.98 -13.94
N THR A 43 1.27 6.74 -14.46
CA THR A 43 1.57 5.51 -15.20
C THR A 43 1.51 4.29 -14.29
N ALA A 44 2.05 4.39 -13.07
CA ALA A 44 1.95 3.35 -12.07
C ALA A 44 0.49 2.99 -11.80
N TYR A 45 -0.35 4.01 -11.55
CA TYR A 45 -1.78 3.83 -11.33
C TYR A 45 -2.46 3.10 -12.50
N GLN A 46 -2.18 3.51 -13.74
CA GLN A 46 -2.79 2.90 -14.93
C GLN A 46 -2.48 1.41 -15.04
N TYR A 47 -1.21 1.01 -14.93
CA TYR A 47 -0.83 -0.40 -15.04
C TYR A 47 -1.39 -1.23 -13.89
N LEU A 48 -1.35 -0.71 -12.66
CA LEU A 48 -1.94 -1.40 -11.50
C LEU A 48 -3.45 -1.56 -11.66
N HIS A 49 -4.14 -0.52 -12.12
CA HIS A 49 -5.58 -0.54 -12.28
C HIS A 49 -6.03 -1.51 -13.38
N LEU A 50 -5.27 -1.58 -14.49
CA LEU A 50 -5.51 -2.54 -15.56
C LEU A 50 -5.19 -3.97 -15.13
N GLY A 51 -4.11 -4.17 -14.39
CA GLY A 51 -3.60 -5.49 -14.01
C GLY A 51 -4.36 -6.18 -12.89
N LYS A 52 -5.02 -5.43 -12.00
CA LYS A 52 -5.64 -5.99 -10.78
C LYS A 52 -6.72 -7.06 -11.05
N ASP A 53 -7.33 -7.04 -12.23
CA ASP A 53 -8.41 -7.95 -12.65
C ASP A 53 -7.92 -9.00 -13.68
N MET A 54 -6.62 -9.04 -13.98
CA MET A 54 -6.02 -10.00 -14.92
C MET A 54 -5.87 -11.39 -14.29
N THR A 55 -5.51 -12.38 -15.12
CA THR A 55 -5.37 -13.77 -14.70
C THR A 55 -4.19 -13.92 -13.74
N TYR A 56 -4.44 -14.59 -12.62
CA TYR A 56 -3.39 -15.05 -11.74
C TYR A 56 -2.85 -16.39 -12.25
N ASP A 57 -1.54 -16.50 -12.42
CA ASP A 57 -0.92 -17.76 -12.82
C ASP A 57 -0.66 -18.65 -11.59
N ASP A 58 -1.71 -19.37 -11.18
CA ASP A 58 -1.65 -20.30 -10.05
C ASP A 58 -0.79 -21.54 -10.32
N ILE A 59 -0.56 -21.87 -11.59
CA ILE A 59 0.27 -23.01 -12.01
C ILE A 59 1.76 -22.69 -11.82
N ARG A 60 2.22 -21.54 -12.33
CA ARG A 60 3.63 -21.11 -12.25
C ARG A 60 3.96 -20.52 -10.88
N PHE A 61 3.00 -19.87 -10.24
CA PHE A 61 3.18 -19.25 -8.93
C PHE A 61 2.11 -19.78 -7.97
N PRO A 62 2.18 -21.05 -7.53
CA PRO A 62 1.24 -21.54 -6.54
C PRO A 62 1.43 -20.78 -5.21
N ASN A 63 0.32 -20.36 -4.59
CA ASN A 63 0.28 -19.74 -3.26
C ASN A 63 0.81 -18.29 -3.09
N GLN A 64 0.97 -17.49 -4.15
CA GLN A 64 1.16 -16.03 -4.01
C GLN A 64 -0.19 -15.32 -3.78
N VAL A 65 -0.83 -15.65 -2.66
CA VAL A 65 -2.04 -14.99 -2.15
C VAL A 65 -1.85 -13.48 -1.92
N ASN A 66 -0.60 -13.00 -1.93
CA ASN A 66 -0.26 -11.60 -1.73
C ASN A 66 -0.32 -10.75 -3.01
N LEU A 67 -0.30 -11.35 -4.20
CA LEU A 67 -0.24 -10.55 -5.43
C LEU A 67 -1.45 -9.60 -5.58
N PRO A 68 -2.70 -10.02 -5.29
CA PRO A 68 -3.84 -9.11 -5.28
C PRO A 68 -3.75 -7.96 -4.26
N ILE A 69 -3.16 -8.19 -3.08
CA ILE A 69 -2.99 -7.12 -2.07
C ILE A 69 -1.87 -6.15 -2.44
N GLU A 70 -0.84 -6.62 -3.15
CA GLU A 70 0.24 -5.79 -3.69
C GLU A 70 -0.29 -4.79 -4.75
N PHE A 71 -1.23 -5.21 -5.59
CA PHE A 71 -1.91 -4.29 -6.51
C PHE A 71 -2.62 -3.17 -5.76
N THR A 72 -3.40 -3.52 -4.75
CA THR A 72 -4.18 -2.54 -4.00
C THR A 72 -3.27 -1.60 -3.21
N ALA A 73 -2.19 -2.09 -2.60
CA ALA A 73 -1.18 -1.24 -1.96
C ALA A 73 -0.57 -0.24 -2.96
N GLY A 74 -0.19 -0.71 -4.15
CA GLY A 74 0.34 0.14 -5.21
C GLY A 74 -0.65 1.21 -5.64
N LEU A 75 -1.94 0.88 -5.73
CA LEU A 75 -3.00 1.82 -6.06
C LEU A 75 -3.18 2.88 -4.98
N VAL A 76 -3.05 2.53 -3.71
CA VAL A 76 -3.05 3.49 -2.59
C VAL A 76 -1.90 4.48 -2.76
N PHE A 77 -0.67 4.01 -2.95
CA PHE A 77 0.48 4.91 -3.10
C PHE A 77 0.41 5.76 -4.37
N ALA A 78 0.02 5.16 -5.50
CA ALA A 78 -0.08 5.88 -6.76
C ALA A 78 -1.16 6.97 -6.69
N SER A 79 -2.35 6.65 -6.16
CA SER A 79 -3.42 7.64 -5.97
C SER A 79 -3.06 8.74 -4.97
N SER A 80 -2.32 8.40 -3.91
CA SER A 80 -1.81 9.37 -2.93
C SER A 80 -0.79 10.31 -3.58
N ALA A 81 0.13 9.78 -4.38
CA ALA A 81 1.13 10.57 -5.12
C ALA A 81 0.50 11.47 -6.20
N ILE A 82 -0.61 11.05 -6.80
CA ILE A 82 -1.43 11.86 -7.71
C ILE A 82 -2.17 12.99 -6.97
N GLY A 83 -2.35 12.87 -5.65
CA GLY A 83 -3.10 13.82 -4.81
C GLY A 83 -4.61 13.62 -4.88
N ASN A 84 -5.08 12.40 -5.19
CA ASN A 84 -6.51 12.08 -5.23
C ASN A 84 -6.94 11.35 -3.95
N ASP A 85 -7.26 12.12 -2.91
CA ASP A 85 -7.62 11.59 -1.58
C ASP A 85 -8.82 10.63 -1.64
N SER A 86 -9.79 10.87 -2.53
CA SER A 86 -10.98 10.01 -2.66
C SER A 86 -10.62 8.62 -3.20
N LEU A 87 -9.74 8.55 -4.21
CA LEU A 87 -9.22 7.28 -4.71
C LEU A 87 -8.33 6.60 -3.68
N THR A 88 -7.47 7.35 -2.99
CA THR A 88 -6.61 6.81 -1.92
C THR A 88 -7.43 6.13 -0.84
N ILE A 89 -8.53 6.75 -0.40
CA ILE A 89 -9.42 6.16 0.60
C ILE A 89 -10.10 4.90 0.06
N ALA A 90 -10.64 4.94 -1.16
CA ALA A 90 -11.33 3.79 -1.75
C ALA A 90 -10.39 2.57 -1.89
N HIS A 91 -9.18 2.78 -2.40
CA HIS A 91 -8.18 1.71 -2.52
C HIS A 91 -7.69 1.23 -1.15
N SER A 92 -7.60 2.11 -0.15
CA SER A 92 -7.18 1.71 1.20
C SER A 92 -8.24 0.84 1.89
N GLN A 93 -9.53 1.11 1.67
CA GLN A 93 -10.62 0.26 2.15
C GLN A 93 -10.61 -1.11 1.45
N GLU A 94 -10.31 -1.16 0.15
CA GLU A 94 -10.13 -2.42 -0.56
C GLU A 94 -8.92 -3.21 -0.02
N PHE A 95 -7.82 -2.52 0.31
CA PHE A 95 -6.62 -3.15 0.87
C PHE A 95 -6.94 -3.80 2.23
N ASP A 96 -7.60 -3.06 3.13
CA ASP A 96 -7.97 -3.55 4.47
C ASP A 96 -8.96 -4.73 4.41
N PHE A 97 -9.91 -4.69 3.46
CA PHE A 97 -10.81 -5.81 3.19
C PHE A 97 -10.04 -7.06 2.74
N LYS A 98 -9.14 -6.94 1.76
CA LYS A 98 -8.32 -8.07 1.28
C LYS A 98 -7.39 -8.61 2.37
N GLN A 99 -6.80 -7.74 3.18
CA GLN A 99 -5.97 -8.13 4.31
C GLN A 99 -6.77 -8.99 5.30
N THR A 100 -7.99 -8.57 5.62
CA THR A 100 -8.89 -9.31 6.52
C THR A 100 -9.30 -10.65 5.93
N GLN A 101 -9.61 -10.71 4.64
CA GLN A 101 -9.96 -11.96 3.93
C GLN A 101 -8.82 -12.99 4.03
N ILE A 102 -7.59 -12.57 3.73
CA ILE A 102 -6.42 -13.44 3.80
C ILE A 102 -6.18 -13.94 5.24
N GLN A 103 -6.37 -13.07 6.24
CA GLN A 103 -6.26 -13.45 7.65
C GLN A 103 -7.30 -14.52 8.04
N VAL A 104 -8.53 -14.41 7.56
CA VAL A 104 -9.59 -15.39 7.82
C VAL A 104 -9.28 -16.72 7.14
N ASP A 105 -8.85 -16.69 5.88
CA ASP A 105 -8.63 -17.90 5.07
C ASP A 105 -7.42 -18.71 5.53
N LEU A 106 -6.37 -18.03 6.02
CA LEU A 106 -5.10 -18.66 6.42
C LEU A 106 -4.91 -18.76 7.95
N GLY A 107 -5.81 -18.15 8.74
CA GLY A 107 -5.77 -18.10 10.19
C GLY A 107 -4.88 -16.98 10.76
N ASP A 108 -5.14 -16.61 12.02
CA ASP A 108 -4.48 -15.52 12.78
C ASP A 108 -3.00 -15.78 13.15
N GLY A 109 -2.34 -16.74 12.49
CA GLY A 109 -0.95 -17.10 12.74
C GLY A 109 0.04 -16.07 12.19
N SER A 110 1.18 -16.54 11.70
CA SER A 110 2.27 -15.70 11.16
C SER A 110 1.84 -14.73 10.05
N TYR A 111 0.65 -14.85 9.45
CA TYR A 111 0.24 -14.09 8.26
C TYR A 111 -0.12 -12.62 8.52
N ARG A 112 -0.80 -12.33 9.65
CA ARG A 112 -1.02 -10.94 10.11
C ARG A 112 0.33 -10.25 10.32
N TRP A 113 1.30 -11.00 10.83
CA TRP A 113 2.67 -10.54 11.05
C TRP A 113 3.47 -10.45 9.74
N THR A 114 3.27 -11.35 8.77
CA THR A 114 3.98 -11.32 7.48
C THR A 114 3.65 -10.05 6.70
N LEU A 115 2.37 -9.62 6.62
CA LEU A 115 2.00 -8.35 5.97
C LEU A 115 2.41 -7.11 6.77
N LYS A 116 2.54 -7.25 8.11
CA LYS A 116 3.07 -6.21 9.00
C LYS A 116 4.58 -5.99 8.82
N TYR A 117 5.32 -7.00 8.37
CA TYR A 117 6.78 -6.92 8.22
C TYR A 117 7.25 -6.91 6.76
N VAL A 118 6.44 -7.38 5.81
CA VAL A 118 6.75 -7.45 4.38
C VAL A 118 5.47 -7.38 3.55
N LEU A 119 5.21 -6.24 2.91
CA LEU A 119 4.52 -6.25 1.62
C LEU A 119 5.56 -6.62 0.54
N PHE A 120 5.15 -7.12 -0.63
CA PHE A 120 6.05 -7.41 -1.76
C PHE A 120 6.88 -8.69 -1.68
N THR A 121 6.26 -9.79 -1.27
CA THR A 121 6.92 -11.11 -1.39
C THR A 121 7.09 -11.56 -2.84
N SER A 122 6.28 -11.06 -3.79
CA SER A 122 6.33 -11.50 -5.20
C SER A 122 7.54 -10.94 -5.98
N LEU A 123 8.08 -9.78 -5.57
CA LEU A 123 9.19 -9.08 -6.22
C LEU A 123 10.51 -9.17 -5.45
N GLU A 124 10.54 -9.92 -4.34
CA GLU A 124 11.69 -10.11 -3.44
C GLU A 124 12.38 -8.82 -2.99
N TYR A 125 11.67 -7.68 -2.93
CA TYR A 125 12.34 -6.41 -2.65
C TYR A 125 11.40 -5.26 -2.29
N ASP A 126 11.16 -5.06 -1.00
CA ASP A 126 11.50 -3.83 -0.29
C ASP A 126 11.16 -4.05 1.19
N SER A 127 12.17 -4.23 2.05
CA SER A 127 11.93 -4.46 3.49
C SER A 127 11.46 -3.21 4.24
N LYS A 128 11.22 -2.08 3.54
CA LYS A 128 10.87 -0.80 4.13
C LYS A 128 9.44 -0.33 3.81
N ILE A 129 8.71 -1.01 2.92
CA ILE A 129 7.30 -0.68 2.66
C ILE A 129 6.43 -1.78 3.24
N ASP A 130 5.55 -1.40 4.16
CA ASP A 130 4.65 -2.32 4.85
C ASP A 130 3.20 -1.80 4.92
N ALA A 131 2.33 -2.56 5.60
CA ALA A 131 0.93 -2.18 5.75
C ALA A 131 0.73 -0.84 6.49
N GLN A 132 1.71 -0.38 7.28
CA GLN A 132 1.65 0.88 8.02
C GLN A 132 1.87 2.07 7.09
N ASP A 133 2.69 1.93 6.04
CA ASP A 133 2.79 2.95 4.98
C ASP A 133 1.47 3.15 4.24
N VAL A 134 0.76 2.04 3.95
CA VAL A 134 -0.57 2.09 3.35
C VAL A 134 -1.56 2.80 4.29
N ARG A 135 -1.54 2.45 5.59
CA ARG A 135 -2.39 3.10 6.61
C ARG A 135 -2.04 4.57 6.80
N LEU A 136 -0.77 4.96 6.68
CA LEU A 136 -0.36 6.36 6.76
C LEU A 136 -0.93 7.15 5.58
N ALA A 137 -0.77 6.65 4.34
CA ALA A 137 -1.36 7.28 3.16
C ALA A 137 -2.88 7.42 3.29
N TRP A 138 -3.55 6.38 3.79
CA TRP A 138 -4.98 6.41 4.10
C TRP A 138 -5.33 7.51 5.12
N SER A 139 -4.58 7.57 6.22
CA SER A 139 -4.81 8.54 7.30
C SER A 139 -4.62 9.98 6.82
N MET A 140 -3.62 10.23 5.95
CA MET A 140 -3.41 11.54 5.33
C MET A 140 -4.59 11.93 4.43
N ALA A 141 -5.08 11.02 3.60
CA ALA A 141 -6.25 11.27 2.75
C ALA A 141 -7.54 11.51 3.57
N GLN A 142 -7.74 10.76 4.65
CA GLN A 142 -8.85 10.97 5.58
C GLN A 142 -8.76 12.34 6.27
N TYR A 143 -7.56 12.75 6.68
CA TYR A 143 -7.34 14.08 7.25
C TYR A 143 -7.69 15.19 6.25
N ASN A 144 -7.21 15.08 5.00
CA ASN A 144 -7.48 16.05 3.94
C ASN A 144 -8.98 16.16 3.60
N THR A 145 -9.72 15.05 3.74
CA THR A 145 -11.17 14.99 3.50
C THR A 145 -12.02 15.20 4.76
N SER A 146 -11.41 15.64 5.87
CA SER A 146 -12.08 15.90 7.16
C SER A 146 -12.73 14.68 7.85
N GLN A 147 -12.34 13.47 7.47
CA GLN A 147 -12.70 12.21 8.15
C GLN A 147 -11.81 11.99 9.39
N PHE A 148 -11.90 12.92 10.35
CA PHE A 148 -10.97 12.98 11.47
C PHE A 148 -11.10 11.80 12.43
N ALA A 149 -12.30 11.26 12.61
CA ALA A 149 -12.51 10.12 13.52
C ALA A 149 -11.81 8.86 12.97
N GLU A 150 -12.00 8.59 11.69
CA GLU A 150 -11.39 7.47 10.98
C GLU A 150 -9.87 7.63 10.87
N CYS A 151 -9.39 8.86 10.60
CA CYS A 151 -7.97 9.21 10.63
C CYS A 151 -7.34 8.89 11.98
N VAL A 152 -7.97 9.30 13.09
CA VAL A 152 -7.48 9.02 14.45
C VAL A 152 -7.48 7.52 14.74
N SER A 153 -8.48 6.78 14.24
CA SER A 153 -8.51 5.32 14.40
C SER A 153 -7.32 4.66 13.71
N ASN A 154 -7.00 5.05 12.47
CA ASN A 154 -5.84 4.52 11.76
C ASN A 154 -4.51 4.90 12.43
N ILE A 155 -4.37 6.16 12.90
CA ILE A 155 -3.18 6.61 13.65
C ILE A 155 -2.93 5.73 14.88
N ARG A 156 -3.97 5.33 15.62
CA ARG A 156 -3.82 4.45 16.78
C ARG A 156 -3.29 3.09 16.41
N ILE A 157 -3.79 2.50 15.33
CA ILE A 157 -3.28 1.22 14.82
C ILE A 157 -1.79 1.35 14.49
N ILE A 158 -1.39 2.44 13.80
CA ILE A 158 0.02 2.68 13.46
C ILE A 158 0.88 2.78 14.73
N ARG A 159 0.41 3.54 15.73
CA ARG A 159 1.12 3.71 17.00
C ARG A 159 1.25 2.41 17.78
N ASP A 160 0.18 1.62 17.86
CA ASP A 160 0.17 0.35 18.57
C ASP A 160 1.15 -0.64 17.91
N ASP A 161 1.19 -0.69 16.58
CA ASP A 161 2.12 -1.55 15.85
C ASP A 161 3.59 -1.14 15.98
N ALA A 162 3.85 0.16 16.20
CA ALA A 162 5.17 0.74 16.42
C ALA A 162 5.56 0.84 17.91
N ASP A 163 4.81 0.19 18.81
CA ASP A 163 5.02 0.20 20.26
C ASP A 163 5.09 1.62 20.88
N ILE A 164 4.41 2.60 20.27
CA ILE A 164 4.39 3.99 20.74
C ILE A 164 3.40 4.14 21.90
N SER A 165 3.93 4.16 23.12
CA SER A 165 3.13 4.33 24.33
C SER A 165 2.27 5.60 24.36
N GLY A 166 1.16 5.51 25.11
CA GLY A 166 0.24 6.61 25.38
C GLY A 166 -0.96 6.66 24.43
N VAL A 167 -2.10 7.06 24.98
CA VAL A 167 -3.38 7.13 24.26
C VAL A 167 -3.44 8.39 23.39
N PHE A 168 -3.72 8.22 22.09
CA PHE A 168 -3.87 9.32 21.14
C PHE A 168 -5.35 9.71 20.93
N GLU A 169 -5.86 10.59 21.78
CA GLU A 169 -7.27 11.06 21.81
C GLU A 169 -7.36 12.59 21.65
N PRO A 170 -7.09 13.15 20.44
CA PRO A 170 -7.30 14.58 20.19
C PRO A 170 -8.80 14.91 20.10
N ASP A 171 -9.20 16.09 20.60
CA ASP A 171 -10.56 16.61 20.42
C ASP A 171 -10.78 17.10 18.98
N ILE A 172 -11.33 16.23 18.14
CA ILE A 172 -11.53 16.46 16.70
C ILE A 172 -12.47 17.65 16.38
N SER A 173 -13.30 18.07 17.34
CA SER A 173 -14.21 19.21 17.17
C SER A 173 -13.46 20.55 17.17
N THR A 174 -12.26 20.60 17.75
CA THR A 174 -11.46 21.82 17.91
C THR A 174 -10.35 21.94 16.86
N VAL A 175 -9.98 23.18 16.54
CA VAL A 175 -8.79 23.45 15.69
C VAL A 175 -7.52 22.89 16.35
N GLN A 176 -7.41 22.99 17.68
CA GLN A 176 -6.24 22.50 18.40
C GLN A 176 -6.11 20.98 18.33
N GLY A 177 -7.22 20.23 18.41
CA GLY A 177 -7.21 18.79 18.25
C GLY A 177 -6.86 18.36 16.82
N ARG A 178 -7.40 19.03 15.80
CA ARG A 178 -7.01 18.78 14.40
C ARG A 178 -5.54 19.06 14.13
N ASN A 179 -4.98 20.12 14.73
CA ASN A 179 -3.54 20.40 14.67
C ASN A 179 -2.70 19.32 15.37
N LYS A 180 -3.22 18.63 16.40
CA LYS A 180 -2.52 17.47 16.99
C LYS A 180 -2.51 16.29 16.04
N ILE A 181 -3.60 16.07 15.27
CA ILE A 181 -3.65 15.02 14.24
C ILE A 181 -2.60 15.28 13.17
N ALA A 182 -2.55 16.49 12.59
CA ALA A 182 -1.56 16.84 11.57
C ALA A 182 -0.11 16.60 12.04
N LYS A 183 0.22 17.03 13.26
CA LYS A 183 1.56 16.83 13.84
C LYS A 183 1.91 15.35 14.06
N GLU A 184 0.93 14.53 14.45
CA GLU A 184 1.17 13.10 14.61
C GLU A 184 1.38 12.42 13.26
N LEU A 185 0.63 12.81 12.21
CA LEU A 185 0.86 12.32 10.84
C LEU A 185 2.27 12.65 10.34
N GLU A 186 2.74 13.89 10.54
CA GLU A 186 4.10 14.29 10.20
C GLU A 186 5.15 13.45 10.93
N LYS A 187 4.94 13.19 12.24
CA LYS A 187 5.83 12.36 13.04
C LYS A 187 5.85 10.91 12.56
N LEU A 188 4.69 10.33 12.27
CA LEU A 188 4.58 8.96 11.76
C LEU A 188 5.22 8.82 10.37
N GLN A 189 5.07 9.82 9.50
CA GLN A 189 5.73 9.85 8.20
C GLN A 189 7.26 9.80 8.35
N LEU A 190 7.82 10.59 9.26
CA LEU A 190 9.26 10.56 9.54
C LEU A 190 9.73 9.22 10.12
N LEU A 191 8.89 8.59 10.96
CA LEU A 191 9.19 7.29 11.56
C LEU A 191 9.20 6.15 10.53
N LEU A 192 8.24 6.14 9.60
CA LEU A 192 8.11 5.06 8.62
C LEU A 192 9.08 5.22 7.43
N SER A 193 9.55 6.45 7.17
CA SER A 193 10.51 6.72 6.08
C SER A 193 11.96 6.30 6.39
N SER A 194 12.28 5.87 7.62
CA SER A 194 13.65 5.57 8.08
C SER A 194 14.06 4.11 7.84
#